data_AF-A0AAN6VKF4-F1
#
_entry.id   AF-A0AAN6VKF4-F1
#
_cell.length_a   1.000
_cell.length_b   1.000
_cell.length_c   1.000
_cell.angle_alpha   90.00
_cell.angle_beta   90.00
_cell.angle_gamma   90.00
#
_symmetry.space_group_name_H-M   'P 1'
#
loop_
_entity.id
_entity.type
_entity.pdbx_description
1 polymer ?
#
loop_
_entity_poly.entity_id
_entity_poly.type
_entity_poly.pdbx_seq_one_letter_code
_entity_poly.pdbx_strand_id
1 'polypeptide(L)'
;ITWAGDCDNIRSIAQHTLALAIRDLLVSDHYASGAHGDGTRDIKCYAQDPVYTLVDEQILYEAGFTVVDDPRAFLEVDEASVVIAISPDIPVRQIVADIARPTIMIWDKVTVLDRDIAWHVYFSLTDPVSSRVEQMMEEYIELPFPAEDKYFDDVVMYVRKGG
;
A
#
# COMPACT_ATOMS: atom_id res chain seq x y z
N ILE A 1 24.43 -0.74 16.49
CA ILE A 1 23.78 -1.91 17.11
C ILE A 1 22.54 -2.19 16.28
N THR A 2 22.64 -3.20 15.44
CA THR A 2 21.71 -3.54 14.35
C THR A 2 20.61 -4.46 14.87
N TRP A 3 19.42 -3.90 15.06
CA TRP A 3 18.17 -4.64 15.27
C TRP A 3 17.07 -4.20 14.27
N ALA A 4 17.31 -3.16 13.46
CA ALA A 4 16.37 -2.66 12.45
C ALA A 4 16.44 -3.44 11.12
N GLY A 5 17.66 -3.82 10.68
CA GLY A 5 17.86 -4.39 9.33
C GLY A 5 17.18 -5.73 9.04
N ASP A 6 16.93 -6.57 10.05
CA ASP A 6 16.26 -7.87 9.84
C ASP A 6 14.71 -7.73 9.81
N CYS A 7 14.15 -6.80 10.59
CA CYS A 7 12.72 -6.52 10.62
C CYS A 7 12.25 -5.78 9.35
N ASP A 8 13.05 -4.82 8.88
CA ASP A 8 12.73 -4.02 7.69
C ASP A 8 12.72 -4.87 6.42
N ASN A 9 13.64 -5.83 6.31
CA ASN A 9 13.73 -6.74 5.16
C ASN A 9 12.50 -7.67 5.08
N ILE A 10 12.08 -8.23 6.23
CA ILE A 10 10.89 -9.10 6.29
C ILE A 10 9.62 -8.31 5.94
N ARG A 11 9.48 -7.07 6.42
CA ARG A 11 8.32 -6.22 6.13
C ARG A 11 8.24 -5.90 4.63
N SER A 12 9.36 -5.54 4.01
CA SER A 12 9.42 -5.31 2.55
C SER A 12 9.02 -6.55 1.77
N ILE A 13 9.56 -7.73 2.11
CA ILE A 13 9.18 -9.00 1.47
C ILE A 13 7.68 -9.27 1.63
N ALA A 14 7.13 -9.04 2.82
CA ALA A 14 5.71 -9.27 3.11
C ALA A 14 4.80 -8.34 2.29
N GLN A 15 5.16 -7.07 2.13
CA GLN A 15 4.44 -6.11 1.29
C GLN A 15 4.39 -6.56 -0.18
N HIS A 16 5.52 -6.96 -0.75
CA HIS A 16 5.57 -7.44 -2.14
C HIS A 16 4.82 -8.76 -2.33
N THR A 17 4.94 -9.67 -1.36
CA THR A 17 4.21 -10.95 -1.38
C THR A 17 2.70 -10.72 -1.35
N LEU A 18 2.24 -9.77 -0.53
CA LEU A 18 0.83 -9.37 -0.48
C LEU A 18 0.35 -8.79 -1.82
N ALA A 19 1.12 -7.89 -2.43
CA ALA A 19 0.80 -7.32 -3.73
C ALA A 19 0.66 -8.41 -4.82
N LEU A 20 1.58 -9.38 -4.85
CA LEU A 20 1.52 -10.52 -5.77
C LEU A 20 0.30 -11.40 -5.52
N ALA A 21 -0.01 -11.70 -4.25
CA ALA A 21 -1.19 -12.51 -3.91
C ALA A 21 -2.49 -11.83 -4.34
N ILE A 22 -2.62 -10.51 -4.14
CA ILE A 22 -3.78 -9.74 -4.58
C ILE A 22 -3.87 -9.75 -6.11
N ARG A 23 -2.78 -9.51 -6.83
CA ARG A 23 -2.73 -9.58 -8.30
C ARG A 23 -3.23 -10.95 -8.78
N ASP A 24 -2.66 -12.02 -8.26
CA ASP A 24 -2.96 -13.38 -8.71
C ASP A 24 -4.42 -13.77 -8.42
N LEU A 25 -4.98 -13.30 -7.29
CA LEU A 25 -6.40 -13.48 -6.96
C LEU A 25 -7.31 -12.73 -7.93
N LEU A 26 -7.03 -11.45 -8.21
CA LEU A 26 -7.83 -10.63 -9.12
C LEU A 26 -7.77 -11.19 -10.55
N VAL A 27 -6.59 -11.62 -11.00
CA VAL A 27 -6.41 -12.28 -12.30
C VAL A 27 -7.20 -13.60 -12.35
N SER A 28 -7.13 -14.42 -11.29
CA SER A 28 -7.84 -15.70 -11.21
C SER A 28 -9.36 -15.53 -11.21
N ASP A 29 -9.89 -14.55 -10.47
CA ASP A 29 -11.33 -14.26 -10.43
C ASP A 29 -11.84 -13.76 -11.80
N HIS A 30 -11.03 -12.96 -12.51
CA HIS A 30 -11.31 -12.56 -13.89
C HIS A 30 -11.41 -13.76 -14.85
N TYR A 31 -10.55 -14.77 -14.71
CA TYR A 31 -10.66 -16.01 -15.50
C TYR A 31 -11.90 -16.83 -15.12
N ALA A 32 -12.24 -16.91 -13.83
CA ALA A 32 -13.38 -17.68 -13.34
C ALA A 32 -14.74 -17.07 -13.69
N SER A 33 -14.84 -15.74 -13.76
CA SER A 33 -16.07 -15.00 -14.06
C SER A 33 -16.47 -15.00 -15.55
N GLY A 34 -15.68 -15.63 -16.42
CA GLY A 34 -16.06 -15.88 -17.81
C GLY A 34 -16.22 -14.61 -18.66
N ALA A 35 -15.68 -13.47 -18.24
CA ALA A 35 -15.70 -12.22 -19.00
C ALA A 35 -14.85 -12.36 -20.28
N HIS A 36 -15.45 -12.87 -21.36
CA HIS A 36 -14.84 -12.97 -22.70
C HIS A 36 -14.84 -11.61 -23.43
N GLY A 37 -14.54 -10.53 -22.71
CA GLY A 37 -14.38 -9.19 -23.28
C GLY A 37 -12.92 -8.95 -23.63
N ASP A 38 -12.62 -8.92 -24.93
CA ASP A 38 -11.43 -8.39 -25.63
C ASP A 38 -10.29 -7.74 -24.80
N GLY A 39 -9.65 -8.51 -23.93
CA GLY A 39 -8.49 -8.07 -23.17
C GLY A 39 -8.48 -8.66 -21.76
N THR A 40 -7.57 -9.61 -21.52
CA THR A 40 -7.05 -9.81 -20.17
C THR A 40 -6.68 -8.43 -19.64
N ARG A 41 -7.39 -7.90 -18.64
CA ARG A 41 -6.96 -6.67 -17.98
C ARG A 41 -5.65 -7.01 -17.29
N ASP A 42 -4.56 -6.63 -17.93
CA ASP A 42 -3.23 -6.81 -17.39
C ASP A 42 -3.13 -5.97 -16.12
N ILE A 43 -3.07 -6.63 -14.97
CA ILE A 43 -2.94 -5.96 -13.68
C ILE A 43 -1.48 -5.58 -13.54
N LYS A 44 -1.22 -4.29 -13.74
CA LYS A 44 0.12 -3.73 -13.56
C LYS A 44 0.42 -3.60 -12.08
N CYS A 45 1.60 -4.05 -11.68
CA CYS A 45 2.12 -3.86 -10.33
C CYS A 45 3.30 -2.89 -10.39
N TYR A 46 3.23 -1.81 -9.63
CA TYR A 46 4.30 -0.83 -9.50
C TYR A 46 4.88 -0.90 -8.10
N ALA A 47 6.21 -0.76 -7.99
CA ALA A 47 6.91 -0.70 -6.71
C ALA A 47 7.90 0.47 -6.74
N GLN A 48 8.06 1.14 -5.61
CA GLN A 48 9.14 2.10 -5.41
C GLN A 48 9.62 1.99 -3.97
N ASP A 49 10.93 2.06 -3.78
CA ASP A 49 11.57 2.25 -2.49
C ASP A 49 12.98 2.82 -2.76
N PRO A 50 13.34 3.99 -2.21
CA PRO A 50 14.66 4.57 -2.41
C PRO A 50 15.81 3.70 -1.88
N VAL A 51 15.55 2.68 -1.06
CA VAL A 51 16.59 1.76 -0.55
C VAL A 51 16.77 0.49 -1.37
N TYR A 52 15.99 0.25 -2.43
CA TYR A 52 16.21 -0.92 -3.28
C TYR A 52 17.61 -0.94 -3.87
N THR A 53 18.20 -2.12 -3.85
CA THR A 53 19.42 -2.42 -4.60
C THR A 53 19.06 -2.90 -6.01
N LEU A 54 20.04 -2.90 -6.91
CA LEU A 54 19.87 -3.50 -8.25
C LEU A 54 19.42 -4.97 -8.20
N VAL A 55 19.75 -5.70 -7.13
CA VAL A 55 19.31 -7.09 -6.94
C VAL A 55 17.83 -7.13 -6.58
N ASP A 56 17.37 -6.24 -5.69
CA ASP A 56 15.95 -6.14 -5.33
C ASP A 56 15.11 -5.76 -6.55
N GLU A 57 15.56 -4.76 -7.32
CA GLU A 57 14.91 -4.35 -8.57
C GLU A 57 14.79 -5.51 -9.57
N GLN A 58 15.86 -6.29 -9.74
CA GLN A 58 15.86 -7.45 -10.62
C GLN A 58 14.86 -8.52 -10.16
N ILE A 59 14.85 -8.85 -8.86
CA ILE A 59 13.91 -9.84 -8.30
C ILE A 59 12.46 -9.39 -8.50
N LEU A 60 12.17 -8.11 -8.24
CA LEU A 60 10.84 -7.54 -8.42
C LEU A 60 10.41 -7.54 -9.88
N TYR A 61 11.32 -7.19 -10.79
CA TYR A 61 11.08 -7.28 -12.23
C TYR A 61 10.74 -8.71 -12.68
N GLU A 62 11.53 -9.70 -12.22
CA GLU A 62 11.28 -11.13 -12.50
C GLU A 62 9.93 -11.61 -11.93
N ALA A 63 9.47 -11.02 -10.82
CA ALA A 63 8.17 -11.29 -10.23
C ALA A 63 6.99 -10.56 -10.94
N GLY A 64 7.28 -9.69 -11.92
CA GLY A 64 6.28 -8.96 -12.70
C GLY A 64 5.92 -7.57 -12.17
N PHE A 65 6.77 -6.97 -11.34
CA PHE A 65 6.65 -5.55 -10.99
C PHE A 65 7.35 -4.66 -12.01
N THR A 66 6.82 -3.46 -12.18
CA THR A 66 7.55 -2.32 -12.74
C THR A 66 8.09 -1.49 -11.59
N VAL A 67 9.40 -1.59 -11.32
CA VAL A 67 10.04 -0.71 -10.34
C VAL A 67 10.23 0.67 -10.96
N VAL A 68 9.82 1.72 -10.24
CA VAL A 68 9.89 3.11 -10.70
C VAL A 68 10.67 3.95 -9.70
N ASP A 69 11.34 4.99 -10.20
CA ASP A 69 12.07 5.94 -9.36
C ASP A 69 11.13 6.65 -8.39
N ASP A 70 11.52 6.83 -7.13
CA ASP A 70 10.79 7.70 -6.20
C ASP A 70 10.76 9.16 -6.72
N PRO A 71 9.61 9.87 -6.74
CA PRO A 71 8.28 9.49 -6.23
C PRO A 71 7.27 9.15 -7.36
N ARG A 72 7.71 8.44 -8.40
CA ARG A 72 6.90 8.22 -9.62
C ARG A 72 5.76 7.23 -9.44
N ALA A 73 5.78 6.34 -8.46
CA ALA A 73 4.70 5.38 -8.26
C ALA A 73 3.35 6.08 -7.98
N PHE A 74 3.38 7.27 -7.39
CA PHE A 74 2.17 8.07 -7.18
C PHE A 74 1.49 8.49 -8.49
N LEU A 75 2.22 8.59 -9.61
CA LEU A 75 1.64 8.94 -10.91
C LEU A 75 0.77 7.81 -11.49
N GLU A 76 0.95 6.60 -10.99
CA GLU A 76 0.20 5.41 -11.43
C GLU A 76 -1.02 5.14 -10.54
N VAL A 77 -1.23 5.93 -9.47
CA VAL A 77 -2.37 5.76 -8.56
C VAL A 77 -3.61 6.45 -9.12
N ASP A 78 -4.69 5.68 -9.22
CA ASP A 78 -6.00 6.14 -9.68
C ASP A 78 -7.16 5.53 -8.87
N GLU A 79 -8.39 5.78 -9.33
CA GLU A 79 -9.62 5.30 -8.71
C GLU A 79 -9.79 3.77 -8.72
N ALA A 80 -9.16 3.07 -9.67
CA ALA A 80 -9.24 1.61 -9.81
C ALA A 80 -8.10 0.89 -9.08
N SER A 81 -7.16 1.64 -8.51
CA SER A 81 -5.95 1.12 -7.90
C SER A 81 -6.19 0.43 -6.56
N VAL A 82 -5.28 -0.48 -6.23
CA VAL A 82 -5.04 -0.99 -4.88
C VAL A 82 -3.71 -0.40 -4.42
N VAL A 83 -3.71 0.35 -3.31
CA VAL A 83 -2.50 0.96 -2.74
C VAL A 83 -2.09 0.18 -1.50
N ILE A 84 -0.81 -0.20 -1.42
CA ILE A 84 -0.21 -0.84 -0.25
C ILE A 84 0.93 0.06 0.22
N ALA A 85 0.87 0.52 1.47
CA ALA A 85 1.92 1.36 2.07
C ALA A 85 1.96 1.11 3.56
N ILE A 86 2.97 0.37 4.03
CA ILE A 86 3.04 -0.09 5.42
C ILE A 86 4.25 0.52 6.09
N SER A 87 4.01 1.33 7.12
CA SER A 87 5.01 2.13 7.83
C SER A 87 5.90 2.97 6.91
N PRO A 88 5.34 3.81 6.02
CA PRO A 88 6.14 4.57 5.06
C PRO A 88 6.91 5.72 5.72
N ASP A 89 8.14 5.97 5.25
CA ASP A 89 8.97 7.10 5.70
C ASP A 89 8.58 8.46 5.07
N ILE A 90 7.43 8.52 4.39
CA ILE A 90 6.88 9.71 3.72
C ILE A 90 5.37 9.80 3.93
N PRO A 91 4.72 10.96 3.71
CA PRO A 91 3.30 11.14 3.98
C PRO A 91 2.38 10.56 2.88
N VAL A 92 2.43 9.24 2.69
CA VAL A 92 1.66 8.52 1.66
C VAL A 92 0.17 8.79 1.78
N ARG A 93 -0.41 8.70 2.98
CA ARG A 93 -1.85 8.91 3.19
C ARG A 93 -2.29 10.31 2.74
N GLN A 94 -1.47 11.32 3.00
CA GLN A 94 -1.73 12.70 2.58
C GLN A 94 -1.66 12.85 1.05
N ILE A 95 -0.62 12.29 0.44
CA ILE A 95 -0.42 12.36 -1.02
C ILE A 95 -1.58 11.68 -1.73
N VAL A 96 -1.93 10.45 -1.33
CA VAL A 96 -3.05 9.70 -1.91
C VAL A 96 -4.35 10.47 -1.77
N ALA A 97 -4.62 11.06 -0.60
CA ALA A 97 -5.81 11.88 -0.37
C ALA A 97 -5.91 13.12 -1.29
N ASP A 98 -4.77 13.63 -1.77
CA ASP A 98 -4.72 14.78 -2.68
C ASP A 98 -4.84 14.38 -4.16
N ILE A 99 -4.44 13.16 -4.54
CA ILE A 99 -4.37 12.76 -5.96
C ILE A 99 -5.49 11.83 -6.43
N ALA A 100 -6.08 11.00 -5.55
CA ALA A 100 -7.05 9.98 -5.97
C ALA A 100 -7.96 9.48 -4.82
N ARG A 101 -8.94 8.62 -5.16
CA ARG A 101 -9.69 7.76 -4.23
C ARG A 101 -9.58 6.29 -4.65
N PRO A 102 -8.45 5.60 -4.34
CA PRO A 102 -8.25 4.21 -4.72
C PRO A 102 -9.38 3.28 -4.29
N THR A 103 -9.59 2.17 -5.01
CA THR A 103 -10.65 1.23 -4.64
C THR A 103 -10.34 0.49 -3.34
N ILE A 104 -9.07 0.18 -3.11
CA ILE A 104 -8.59 -0.44 -1.86
C ILE A 104 -7.31 0.27 -1.41
N MET A 105 -7.20 0.54 -0.11
CA MET A 105 -5.96 1.01 0.52
C MET A 105 -5.62 0.09 1.69
N ILE A 106 -4.39 -0.39 1.75
CA ILE A 106 -3.86 -1.26 2.80
C ILE A 106 -2.66 -0.52 3.42
N TRP A 107 -2.87 0.06 4.59
CA TRP A 107 -1.87 0.86 5.30
C TRP A 107 -2.16 0.90 6.80
N ASP A 108 -1.29 1.55 7.56
CA ASP A 108 -1.45 1.73 9.01
C ASP A 108 -2.80 2.38 9.36
N LYS A 109 -3.46 1.84 10.38
CA LYS A 109 -4.74 2.31 10.88
C LYS A 109 -4.71 3.80 11.17
N VAL A 110 -5.73 4.50 10.69
CA VAL A 110 -5.95 5.91 11.00
C VAL A 110 -6.53 6.02 12.41
N THR A 111 -5.73 6.54 13.35
CA THR A 111 -6.12 6.67 14.75
C THR A 111 -6.21 8.13 15.19
N VAL A 112 -6.89 8.36 16.31
CA VAL A 112 -6.96 9.68 16.97
C VAL A 112 -5.58 10.14 17.48
N LEU A 113 -4.67 9.20 17.76
CA LEU A 113 -3.31 9.49 18.23
C LEU A 113 -2.44 10.09 17.12
N ASP A 114 -2.75 9.79 15.86
CA ASP A 114 -2.12 10.38 14.67
C ASP A 114 -2.45 11.88 14.51
N ARG A 115 -3.10 12.52 15.49
CA ARG A 115 -3.27 13.98 15.57
C ARG A 115 -2.36 14.64 16.57
N ASP A 116 -1.77 13.88 17.49
CA ASP A 116 -0.95 14.45 18.55
C ASP A 116 0.46 14.71 18.02
N ILE A 117 0.79 15.99 17.83
CA ILE A 117 2.11 16.43 17.38
C ILE A 117 3.21 15.93 18.33
N ALA A 118 2.92 15.79 19.64
CA ALA A 118 3.87 15.22 20.58
C ALA A 118 4.10 13.73 20.31
N TRP A 119 3.07 12.98 19.90
CA TRP A 119 3.21 11.59 19.46
C TRP A 119 4.02 11.48 18.17
N HIS A 120 3.76 12.32 17.16
CA HIS A 120 4.55 12.30 15.92
C HIS A 120 6.02 12.60 16.15
N VAL A 121 6.33 13.59 17.01
CA VAL A 121 7.72 13.95 17.35
C VAL A 121 8.38 12.86 18.19
N TYR A 122 7.63 12.21 19.09
CA TYR A 122 8.17 11.15 19.96
C TYR A 122 8.42 9.84 19.21
N PHE A 123 7.52 9.47 18.30
CA PHE A 123 7.61 8.22 17.51
C PHE A 123 8.21 8.42 16.11
N SER A 124 8.63 9.64 15.76
CA SER A 124 9.17 9.97 14.43
C SER A 124 8.26 9.52 13.29
N LEU A 125 6.94 9.67 13.48
CA LEU A 125 5.97 9.29 12.47
C LEU A 125 6.08 10.22 11.26
N THR A 126 6.28 9.61 10.11
CA THR A 126 6.55 10.25 8.81
C THR A 126 5.32 10.39 7.93
N ASP A 127 4.23 9.72 8.30
CA ASP A 127 2.94 9.78 7.63
C ASP A 127 1.82 10.22 8.58
N PRO A 128 1.72 11.51 8.94
CA PRO A 128 0.71 11.99 9.87
C PRO A 128 -0.69 11.96 9.27
N VAL A 129 -1.71 11.87 10.12
CA VAL A 129 -3.11 12.01 9.70
C VAL A 129 -3.51 13.49 9.75
N SER A 130 -4.26 13.93 8.74
CA SER A 130 -4.78 15.30 8.65
C SER A 130 -6.28 15.26 8.35
N SER A 131 -6.95 16.41 8.48
CA SER A 131 -8.39 16.53 8.21
C SER A 131 -8.80 16.05 6.82
N ARG A 132 -7.91 16.15 5.82
CA ARG A 132 -8.21 15.67 4.47
C ARG A 132 -8.21 14.14 4.37
N VAL A 133 -7.32 13.48 5.10
CA VAL A 133 -7.29 12.01 5.21
C VAL A 133 -8.51 11.54 5.98
N GLU A 134 -8.87 12.22 7.07
CA GLU A 134 -10.10 11.90 7.83
C GLU A 134 -11.35 12.01 6.96
N GLN A 135 -11.49 13.10 6.20
CA GLN A 135 -12.59 13.27 5.26
C GLN A 135 -12.62 12.18 4.19
N MET A 136 -11.45 11.83 3.64
CA MET A 136 -11.35 10.70 2.70
C MET A 136 -11.83 9.40 3.34
N MET A 137 -11.48 9.12 4.61
CA MET A 137 -11.87 7.88 5.29
C MET A 137 -13.39 7.72 5.48
N GLU A 138 -14.16 8.81 5.46
CA GLU A 138 -15.62 8.74 5.49
C GLU A 138 -16.20 7.98 4.27
N GLU A 139 -15.45 7.90 3.18
CA GLU A 139 -15.82 7.22 1.94
C GLU A 139 -15.50 5.70 1.97
N TYR A 140 -14.84 5.21 3.02
CA TYR A 140 -14.32 3.83 3.08
C TYR A 140 -14.95 3.02 4.23
N ILE A 141 -14.93 1.71 4.07
CA ILE A 141 -15.19 0.71 5.11
C ILE A 141 -13.84 0.19 5.58
N GLU A 142 -13.57 0.31 6.88
CA GLU A 142 -12.41 -0.32 7.51
C GLU A 142 -12.71 -1.80 7.75
N LEU A 143 -11.82 -2.67 7.27
CA LEU A 143 -11.84 -4.10 7.50
C LEU A 143 -10.55 -4.52 8.21
N PRO A 144 -10.64 -5.46 9.17
CA PRO A 144 -9.46 -5.99 9.83
C PRO A 144 -8.57 -6.69 8.81
N PHE A 145 -7.25 -6.46 8.88
CA PHE A 145 -6.30 -7.16 8.03
C PHE A 145 -5.93 -8.50 8.68
N PRO A 146 -6.15 -9.65 8.00
CA PRO A 146 -6.04 -10.97 8.61
C PRO A 146 -4.59 -11.48 8.61
N ALA A 147 -3.64 -10.67 9.07
CA ALA A 147 -2.23 -11.05 9.15
C ALA A 147 -1.68 -10.94 10.57
N GLU A 148 -0.60 -11.68 10.85
CA GLU A 148 0.03 -11.68 12.17
C GLU A 148 0.73 -10.32 12.42
N ASP A 149 0.45 -9.71 13.58
CA ASP A 149 0.96 -8.38 13.99
C ASP A 149 2.47 -8.19 13.77
N LYS A 150 3.28 -9.26 13.91
CA LYS A 150 4.75 -9.19 13.76
C LYS A 150 5.26 -8.73 12.38
N TYR A 151 4.42 -8.73 11.35
CA TYR A 151 4.81 -8.34 9.98
C TYR A 151 4.11 -7.08 9.49
N PHE A 152 2.95 -6.77 10.08
CA PHE A 152 2.04 -5.76 9.57
C PHE A 152 1.55 -4.80 10.65
N ASP A 153 2.06 -4.89 11.88
CA ASP A 153 1.74 -3.98 13.00
C ASP A 153 0.23 -3.69 13.09
N ASP A 154 -0.21 -2.43 13.01
CA ASP A 154 -1.63 -2.02 13.04
C ASP A 154 -2.21 -1.74 11.65
N VAL A 155 -1.83 -2.53 10.64
CA VAL A 155 -2.37 -2.41 9.27
C VAL A 155 -3.84 -2.82 9.22
N VAL A 156 -4.60 -2.05 8.43
CA VAL A 156 -6.00 -2.33 8.12
C VAL A 156 -6.25 -2.21 6.62
N MET A 157 -7.35 -2.80 6.16
CA MET A 157 -7.78 -2.71 4.77
C MET A 157 -8.98 -1.76 4.67
N TYR A 158 -8.82 -0.65 3.97
CA TYR A 158 -9.88 0.29 3.64
C TYR A 158 -10.43 -0.03 2.26
N VAL A 159 -11.72 -0.35 2.17
CA VAL A 159 -12.42 -0.62 0.91
C VAL A 159 -13.40 0.52 0.65
N ARG A 160 -13.31 1.15 -0.53
CA ARG A 160 -14.18 2.27 -0.87
C ARG A 160 -15.63 1.81 -0.92
N LYS A 161 -16.54 2.58 -0.32
CA LYS A 161 -17.99 2.32 -0.40
C LYS A 161 -18.43 2.44 -1.86
N GLY A 162 -19.14 1.43 -2.37
CA GLY A 162 -19.78 1.51 -3.67
C GLY A 162 -20.84 2.62 -3.66
N GLY A 163 -20.78 3.52 -4.64
CA GLY A 163 -21.83 4.52 -4.90
C GLY A 163 -23.11 3.91 -5.46
#